data_AF-A0A8C2YKA7-F1
#
_entry.id   AF-A0A8C2YKA7-F1
#
_cell.length_a   1.000
_cell.length_b   1.000
_cell.length_c   1.000
_cell.angle_alpha   90.00
_cell.angle_beta   90.00
_cell.angle_gamma   90.00
#
_symmetry.space_group_name_H-M   'P 1'
#
loop_
_entity.id
_entity.type
_entity.pdbx_description
1 polymer ?
#
loop_
_entity_poly.entity_id
_entity_poly.type
_entity_poly.pdbx_seq_one_letter_code
_entity_poly.pdbx_strand_id
1 'polypeptide(L)'
;PGAPGSRGRAGAAEGRGVKCVLVGDGAVGKTSLVVSYTTNGYPTEYIPTAFDNFSAVVSVDGRPVRLQLCDTAGQDEFDKLRPLCYTNTDIFLLCFSVVSPASFQNVCEKWVPEIRCHCPKTPIILVGTQSDLREDVKVLIELDKCREKPVPEEAAKLCAEEIKAVSYIECSALTQKNLKEVFDAAIVAGIQYSDSQQQPRKCKSRAPDKVRTLSKSWWGKYCCLA
;
A
#
# COMPACT_ATOMS: atom_id res chain seq x y z
N PRO A 1 -0.48 47.59 36.74
CA PRO A 1 0.71 47.46 35.86
C PRO A 1 1.47 46.16 36.18
N GLY A 2 1.50 45.09 35.39
CA GLY A 2 0.93 44.69 34.12
C GLY A 2 1.29 43.20 33.96
N ALA A 3 0.47 42.42 33.25
CA ALA A 3 0.88 41.09 32.80
C ALA A 3 2.07 41.21 31.82
N PRO A 4 2.92 40.19 31.72
CA PRO A 4 2.74 39.20 30.65
C PRO A 4 3.10 37.78 31.14
N GLY A 5 2.70 36.68 30.53
CA GLY A 5 2.09 36.44 29.24
C GLY A 5 2.22 34.94 29.02
N SER A 6 1.11 34.31 28.70
CA SER A 6 1.00 32.90 28.32
C SER A 6 2.00 32.54 27.22
N ARG A 7 3.02 31.72 27.53
CA ARG A 7 3.71 30.96 26.48
C ARG A 7 2.82 29.76 26.14
N GLY A 8 2.00 29.96 25.13
CA GLY A 8 1.31 28.89 24.43
C GLY A 8 2.32 27.80 24.08
N ARG A 9 2.02 26.59 24.51
CA ARG A 9 2.65 25.37 24.02
C ARG A 9 2.38 25.36 22.51
N ALA A 10 3.38 25.72 21.72
CA ALA A 10 3.34 25.50 20.28
C ALA A 10 3.07 24.00 20.09
N GLY A 11 1.87 23.65 19.64
CA GLY A 11 1.60 22.31 19.16
C GLY A 11 2.60 22.03 18.05
N ALA A 12 3.56 21.15 18.30
CA ALA A 12 4.31 20.54 17.22
C ALA A 12 3.25 20.00 16.26
N ALA A 13 3.20 20.54 15.04
CA ALA A 13 2.29 20.03 14.01
C ALA A 13 2.50 18.53 13.93
N GLU A 14 1.51 17.76 14.37
CA GLU A 14 1.59 16.31 14.39
C GLU A 14 1.72 15.87 12.92
N GLY A 15 2.93 15.46 12.55
CA GLY A 15 3.25 15.10 11.18
C GLY A 15 2.29 14.00 10.72
N ARG A 16 1.77 14.15 9.50
CA ARG A 16 0.81 13.21 8.92
C ARG A 16 1.39 11.79 8.99
N GLY A 17 0.66 10.84 9.56
CA GLY A 17 1.05 9.44 9.65
C GLY A 17 0.50 8.62 8.50
N VAL A 18 1.28 7.65 8.01
CA VAL A 18 0.83 6.59 7.10
C VAL A 18 1.25 5.24 7.69
N LYS A 19 0.29 4.37 7.98
CA LYS A 19 0.54 2.99 8.39
C LYS A 19 0.51 2.06 7.18
N CYS A 20 1.65 1.45 6.89
CA CYS A 20 1.86 0.50 5.82
C CYS A 20 2.15 -0.89 6.40
N VAL A 21 1.35 -1.89 6.01
CA VAL A 21 1.52 -3.28 6.47
C VAL A 21 2.00 -4.14 5.31
N LEU A 22 3.08 -4.90 5.54
CA LEU A 22 3.61 -5.85 4.57
C LEU A 22 3.07 -7.24 4.85
N VAL A 23 2.52 -7.90 3.83
CA VAL A 23 1.93 -9.25 3.91
C VAL A 23 2.33 -10.06 2.68
N GLY A 24 2.27 -11.39 2.78
CA GLY A 24 2.78 -12.31 1.77
C GLY A 24 3.47 -13.51 2.40
N ASP A 25 3.80 -14.52 1.59
CA ASP A 25 4.37 -15.79 2.05
C ASP A 25 5.67 -15.64 2.87
N GLY A 26 6.02 -16.69 3.60
CA GLY A 26 7.34 -16.80 4.23
C GLY A 26 8.46 -16.69 3.19
N ALA A 27 9.61 -16.14 3.58
CA ALA A 27 10.82 -16.03 2.75
C ALA A 27 10.72 -15.24 1.43
N VAL A 28 9.59 -14.57 1.14
CA VAL A 28 9.48 -13.69 -0.05
C VAL A 28 10.24 -12.37 0.09
N GLY A 29 10.90 -12.09 1.21
CA GLY A 29 11.75 -10.91 1.36
C GLY A 29 11.06 -9.64 1.86
N LYS A 30 9.92 -9.74 2.56
CA LYS A 30 9.23 -8.61 3.23
C LYS A 30 10.17 -7.87 4.19
N THR A 31 10.82 -8.62 5.08
CA THR A 31 11.79 -8.08 6.05
C THR A 31 12.98 -7.44 5.36
N SER A 32 13.54 -8.09 4.33
CA SER A 32 14.63 -7.52 3.53
C SER A 32 14.23 -6.20 2.87
N LEU A 33 12.99 -6.09 2.39
CA LEU A 33 12.44 -4.87 1.80
C LEU A 33 12.40 -3.73 2.82
N VAL A 34 11.88 -4.00 4.02
CA VAL A 34 11.78 -3.01 5.10
C VAL A 34 13.16 -2.58 5.61
N VAL A 35 14.05 -3.53 5.85
CA VAL A 35 15.41 -3.26 6.35
C VAL A 35 16.21 -2.48 5.30
N SER A 36 16.16 -2.89 4.03
CA SER A 36 16.85 -2.19 2.93
C SER A 36 16.41 -0.74 2.80
N TYR A 37 15.11 -0.50 2.93
CA TYR A 37 14.57 0.86 2.84
C TYR A 37 14.92 1.74 4.05
N THR A 38 14.87 1.17 5.26
CA THR A 38 15.04 1.94 6.50
C THR A 38 16.51 2.17 6.89
N THR A 39 17.41 1.27 6.50
CA THR A 39 18.83 1.31 6.88
C THR A 39 19.78 1.65 5.74
N ASN A 40 19.26 1.73 4.51
CA ASN A 40 20.06 1.82 3.29
C ASN A 40 21.10 0.68 3.15
N GLY A 41 20.80 -0.48 3.73
CA GLY A 41 21.66 -1.67 3.75
C GLY A 41 20.85 -2.97 3.76
N TYR A 42 21.45 -4.09 3.35
CA TYR A 42 20.76 -5.38 3.20
C TYR A 42 21.10 -6.35 4.34
N PRO A 43 20.12 -7.11 4.90
CA PRO A 43 20.42 -8.07 5.96
C PRO A 43 21.30 -9.21 5.44
N THR A 44 22.42 -9.48 6.12
CA THR A 44 23.36 -10.55 5.75
C THR A 44 22.91 -11.94 6.22
N GLU A 45 22.00 -12.00 7.20
CA GLU A 45 21.46 -13.25 7.76
C GLU A 45 19.93 -13.25 7.71
N TYR A 46 19.34 -14.39 7.37
CA TYR A 46 17.90 -14.57 7.40
C TYR A 46 17.45 -14.99 8.80
N ILE A 47 16.72 -14.09 9.47
CA ILE A 47 16.04 -14.38 10.73
C ILE A 47 14.53 -14.31 10.45
N PRO A 48 13.76 -15.39 10.65
CA PRO A 48 12.30 -15.35 10.46
C PRO A 48 11.63 -14.32 11.36
N THR A 49 10.87 -13.39 10.77
CA THR A 49 10.11 -12.38 11.52
C THR A 49 8.86 -12.98 12.14
N ALA A 50 8.63 -12.68 13.42
CA ALA A 50 7.33 -12.86 14.06
C ALA A 50 6.45 -11.61 13.82
N PHE A 51 6.95 -10.44 14.23
CA PHE A 51 6.36 -9.13 13.97
C PHE A 51 7.36 -8.03 14.33
N ASP A 52 7.54 -7.04 13.46
CA ASP A 52 8.40 -5.88 13.73
C ASP A 52 7.76 -4.57 13.25
N ASN A 53 7.93 -3.50 14.03
CA ASN A 53 7.48 -2.15 13.68
C ASN A 53 8.68 -1.24 13.44
N PHE A 54 8.75 -0.66 12.24
CA PHE A 54 9.75 0.34 11.88
C PHE A 54 9.07 1.68 11.64
N SER A 55 9.80 2.77 11.85
CA SER A 55 9.31 4.11 11.52
C SER A 55 10.38 4.92 10.80
N ALA A 56 9.97 5.59 9.73
CA ALA A 56 10.79 6.54 8.99
C ALA A 56 10.03 7.85 8.82
N VAL A 57 10.75 8.97 8.79
CA VAL A 57 10.18 10.28 8.43
C VAL A 57 10.66 10.62 7.03
N VAL A 58 9.72 10.83 6.13
CA VAL A 58 9.95 11.15 4.72
C VAL A 58 9.33 12.51 4.38
N SER A 59 9.88 13.22 3.40
CA SER A 59 9.33 14.49 2.96
C SER A 59 8.48 14.30 1.71
N VAL A 60 7.19 14.64 1.79
CA VAL A 60 6.24 14.65 0.66
C VAL A 60 5.75 16.07 0.45
N ASP A 61 5.97 16.64 -0.73
CA ASP A 61 5.64 18.04 -1.06
C ASP A 61 6.19 19.06 -0.03
N GLY A 62 7.41 18.80 0.46
CA GLY A 62 8.07 19.62 1.47
C GLY A 62 7.51 19.49 2.90
N ARG A 63 6.60 18.54 3.15
CA ARG A 63 6.02 18.27 4.47
C ARG A 63 6.49 16.93 5.02
N PRO A 64 6.85 16.85 6.31
CA PRO A 64 7.23 15.59 6.92
C PRO A 64 6.01 14.67 7.08
N VAL A 65 6.14 13.44 6.60
CA VAL A 65 5.20 12.34 6.74
C VAL A 65 5.89 11.23 7.54
N ARG A 66 5.22 10.74 8.58
CA ARG A 66 5.70 9.59 9.36
C ARG A 66 5.17 8.31 8.72
N LEU A 67 6.05 7.53 8.13
CA LEU A 67 5.75 6.20 7.65
C LEU A 67 5.97 5.20 8.79
N GLN A 68 4.93 4.45 9.14
CA GLN A 68 5.00 3.29 10.03
C GLN A 68 4.93 2.03 9.17
N LEU A 69 5.96 1.19 9.26
CA LEU A 69 6.08 -0.07 8.54
C LEU A 69 5.85 -1.22 9.52
N CYS A 70 4.83 -2.02 9.27
CA CYS A 70 4.56 -3.24 10.03
C CYS A 70 5.00 -4.43 9.19
N ASP A 71 6.15 -5.03 9.54
CA ASP A 71 6.60 -6.29 8.96
C ASP A 71 5.89 -7.45 9.66
N THR A 72 5.29 -8.35 8.87
CA THR A 72 4.50 -9.46 9.41
C THR A 72 5.07 -10.81 8.99
N ALA A 73 4.95 -11.79 9.88
CA ALA A 73 5.26 -13.18 9.56
C ALA A 73 4.39 -13.68 8.39
N GLY A 74 5.02 -14.35 7.42
CA GLY A 74 4.34 -14.95 6.27
C GLY A 74 3.91 -16.40 6.47
N GLN A 75 4.30 -17.01 7.59
CA GLN A 75 4.05 -18.41 7.90
C GLN A 75 2.67 -18.63 8.53
N ASP A 76 2.09 -19.79 8.28
CA ASP A 76 0.72 -20.13 8.68
C ASP A 76 0.53 -20.17 10.20
N GLU A 77 1.60 -20.43 10.97
CA GLU A 77 1.56 -20.43 12.43
C GLU A 77 1.14 -19.07 13.01
N PHE A 78 1.30 -17.99 12.23
CA PHE A 78 0.96 -16.63 12.62
C PHE A 78 -0.37 -16.14 12.05
N ASP A 79 -1.13 -16.96 11.32
CA ASP A 79 -2.39 -16.55 10.65
C ASP A 79 -3.42 -15.95 11.62
N LYS A 80 -3.45 -16.38 12.89
CA LYS A 80 -4.36 -15.84 13.91
C LYS A 80 -3.87 -14.53 14.53
N LEU A 81 -2.56 -14.29 14.52
CA LEU A 81 -1.94 -13.12 15.14
C LEU A 81 -1.77 -11.97 14.14
N ARG A 82 -1.49 -12.29 12.87
CA ARG A 82 -1.26 -11.32 11.79
C ARG A 82 -2.39 -10.28 11.67
N PRO A 83 -3.69 -10.63 11.74
CA PRO A 83 -4.77 -9.65 11.60
C PRO A 83 -4.81 -8.59 12.69
N LEU A 84 -4.20 -8.84 13.86
CA LEU A 84 -4.06 -7.83 14.91
C LEU A 84 -3.23 -6.61 14.44
N CYS A 85 -2.41 -6.79 13.41
CA CYS A 85 -1.61 -5.74 12.80
C CYS A 85 -2.41 -4.89 11.79
N TYR A 86 -3.61 -5.33 11.37
CA TYR A 86 -4.35 -4.69 10.27
C TYR A 86 -5.18 -3.48 10.70
N THR A 87 -5.44 -3.32 12.00
CA THR A 87 -6.23 -2.19 12.52
C THR A 87 -5.63 -0.85 12.09
N ASN A 88 -6.46 0.03 11.53
CA ASN A 88 -6.08 1.36 11.04
C ASN A 88 -4.93 1.33 10.00
N THR A 89 -4.90 0.32 9.13
CA THR A 89 -3.96 0.27 8.01
C THR A 89 -4.40 1.21 6.90
N ASP A 90 -3.48 2.07 6.46
CA ASP A 90 -3.72 3.00 5.36
C ASP A 90 -3.41 2.37 3.99
N ILE A 91 -2.45 1.44 3.95
CA ILE A 91 -1.99 0.76 2.72
C ILE A 91 -1.39 -0.61 3.04
N PHE A 92 -1.62 -1.59 2.16
CA PHE A 92 -0.92 -2.87 2.19
C PHE A 92 0.10 -2.97 1.06
N LEU A 93 1.29 -3.50 1.37
CA LEU A 93 2.21 -4.05 0.38
C LEU A 93 2.04 -5.58 0.38
N LEU A 94 1.37 -6.09 -0.65
CA LEU A 94 1.19 -7.51 -0.85
C LEU A 94 2.37 -8.05 -1.66
N CYS A 95 3.26 -8.78 -0.99
CA CYS A 95 4.54 -9.21 -1.53
C CYS A 95 4.48 -10.68 -1.98
N PHE A 96 5.05 -10.97 -3.14
CA PHE A 96 5.39 -12.31 -3.60
C PHE A 96 6.80 -12.28 -4.20
N SER A 97 7.52 -13.41 -4.22
CA SER A 97 8.82 -13.47 -4.90
C SER A 97 8.64 -13.80 -6.37
N VAL A 98 9.30 -13.06 -7.26
CA VAL A 98 9.22 -13.32 -8.71
C VAL A 98 9.83 -14.67 -9.09
N VAL A 99 10.62 -15.28 -8.21
CA VAL A 99 11.20 -16.62 -8.40
C VAL A 99 10.51 -17.69 -7.54
N SER A 100 9.33 -17.40 -6.99
CA SER A 100 8.49 -18.38 -6.30
C SER A 100 7.05 -18.33 -6.87
N PRO A 101 6.74 -19.17 -7.89
CA PRO A 101 5.41 -19.23 -8.49
C PRO A 101 4.29 -19.57 -7.49
N ALA A 102 4.58 -20.42 -6.51
CA ALA A 102 3.65 -20.72 -5.42
C ALA A 102 3.26 -19.45 -4.63
N SER A 103 4.23 -18.60 -4.30
CA SER A 103 3.94 -17.34 -3.58
C SER A 103 3.07 -16.38 -4.40
N PHE A 104 3.18 -16.44 -5.73
CA PHE A 104 2.33 -15.67 -6.63
C PHE A 104 0.90 -16.21 -6.71
N GLN A 105 0.72 -17.54 -6.73
CA GLN A 105 -0.61 -18.15 -6.66
C GLN A 105 -1.33 -17.78 -5.36
N ASN A 106 -0.60 -17.81 -4.24
CA ASN A 106 -1.11 -17.47 -2.92
C ASN A 106 -1.59 -16.01 -2.79
N VAL A 107 -1.18 -15.10 -3.69
CA VAL A 107 -1.73 -13.72 -3.76
C VAL A 107 -3.25 -13.75 -3.85
N CYS A 108 -3.79 -14.52 -4.81
CA CYS A 108 -5.22 -14.60 -5.06
C CYS A 108 -5.91 -15.60 -4.13
N GLU A 109 -5.26 -16.72 -3.83
CA GLU A 109 -5.87 -17.83 -3.08
C GLU A 109 -5.93 -17.59 -1.57
N LYS A 110 -4.94 -16.88 -1.01
CA LYS A 110 -4.80 -16.65 0.43
C LYS A 110 -4.85 -15.18 0.80
N TRP A 111 -3.92 -14.38 0.28
CA TRP A 111 -3.62 -13.07 0.85
C TRP A 111 -4.67 -12.02 0.55
N VAL A 112 -5.17 -11.94 -0.68
CA VAL A 112 -6.25 -11.02 -1.02
C VAL A 112 -7.52 -11.33 -0.23
N PRO A 113 -8.01 -12.59 -0.15
CA PRO A 113 -9.11 -12.96 0.73
C PRO A 113 -8.90 -12.54 2.19
N GLU A 114 -7.72 -12.79 2.76
CA GLU A 114 -7.39 -12.44 4.15
C GLU A 114 -7.44 -10.92 4.38
N ILE A 115 -6.79 -10.14 3.52
CA ILE A 115 -6.78 -8.67 3.59
C ILE A 115 -8.21 -8.15 3.46
N ARG A 116 -8.98 -8.63 2.47
CA ARG A 116 -10.34 -8.12 2.21
C ARG A 116 -11.34 -8.52 3.29
N CYS A 117 -11.13 -9.63 3.98
CA CYS A 117 -11.92 -10.04 5.14
C CYS A 117 -11.84 -9.01 6.28
N HIS A 118 -10.65 -8.47 6.55
CA HIS A 118 -10.41 -7.54 7.66
C HIS A 118 -10.44 -6.06 7.25
N CYS A 119 -9.98 -5.76 6.05
CA CYS A 119 -9.74 -4.43 5.50
C CYS A 119 -10.30 -4.33 4.06
N PRO A 120 -11.63 -4.31 3.90
CA PRO A 120 -12.28 -4.48 2.58
C PRO A 120 -12.02 -3.34 1.59
N LYS A 121 -11.61 -2.16 2.08
CA LYS A 121 -11.41 -0.96 1.26
C LYS A 121 -9.98 -0.44 1.23
N THR A 122 -9.11 -0.97 2.09
CA THR A 122 -7.74 -0.48 2.19
C THR A 122 -7.01 -0.81 0.89
N PRO A 123 -6.31 0.16 0.27
CA PRO A 123 -5.59 -0.09 -0.97
C PRO A 123 -4.50 -1.16 -0.79
N ILE A 124 -4.16 -1.80 -1.91
CA ILE A 124 -3.07 -2.77 -2.01
C ILE A 124 -2.13 -2.31 -3.12
N ILE A 125 -0.83 -2.38 -2.91
CA ILE A 125 0.17 -2.41 -3.98
C ILE A 125 0.68 -3.85 -4.04
N LEU A 126 0.65 -4.44 -5.24
CA LEU A 126 1.25 -5.74 -5.48
C LEU A 126 2.75 -5.54 -5.71
N VAL A 127 3.58 -6.26 -4.96
CA VAL A 127 5.04 -6.12 -4.99
C VAL A 127 5.68 -7.46 -5.38
N GLY A 128 6.34 -7.48 -6.54
CA GLY A 128 7.20 -8.60 -6.95
C GLY A 128 8.60 -8.41 -6.38
N THR A 129 8.98 -9.15 -5.37
CA THR A 129 10.29 -9.04 -4.71
C THR A 129 11.32 -9.96 -5.37
N GLN A 130 12.60 -9.79 -4.99
CA GLN A 130 13.71 -10.64 -5.43
C GLN A 130 13.92 -10.64 -6.96
N SER A 131 13.66 -9.50 -7.62
CA SER A 131 13.81 -9.40 -9.08
C SER A 131 15.24 -9.58 -9.59
N ASP A 132 16.23 -9.44 -8.71
CA ASP A 132 17.64 -9.79 -8.99
C ASP A 132 17.85 -11.29 -9.24
N LEU A 133 16.99 -12.15 -8.70
CA LEU A 133 17.10 -13.61 -8.86
C LEU A 133 16.49 -14.13 -10.16
N ARG A 134 15.78 -13.28 -10.92
CA ARG A 134 15.04 -13.69 -12.13
C ARG A 134 15.94 -14.33 -13.19
N GLU A 135 17.18 -13.86 -13.28
CA GLU A 135 18.19 -14.35 -14.23
C GLU A 135 19.30 -15.17 -13.55
N ASP A 136 19.17 -15.47 -12.25
CA ASP A 136 20.16 -16.26 -11.53
C ASP A 136 20.14 -17.72 -12.00
N VAL A 137 21.29 -18.19 -12.49
CA VAL A 137 21.44 -19.52 -13.09
C VAL A 137 21.06 -20.64 -12.13
N LYS A 138 21.41 -20.52 -10.84
CA LYS A 138 21.11 -21.56 -9.84
C LYS A 138 19.61 -21.62 -9.58
N VAL A 139 18.98 -20.46 -9.42
CA VAL A 139 17.53 -20.35 -9.22
C VAL A 139 16.77 -20.92 -10.42
N LEU A 140 17.19 -20.61 -11.64
CA LEU A 140 16.58 -21.14 -12.86
C LEU A 140 16.70 -22.67 -12.94
N ILE A 141 17.84 -23.25 -12.56
CA ILE A 141 18.03 -24.71 -12.50
C ILE A 141 17.09 -25.35 -11.47
N GLU A 142 16.95 -24.76 -10.28
CA GLU A 142 16.05 -25.29 -9.25
C GLU A 142 14.58 -25.24 -9.66
N LEU A 143 14.14 -24.15 -10.30
CA LEU A 143 12.77 -24.03 -10.83
C LEU A 143 12.50 -25.05 -11.94
N ASP A 144 13.46 -25.27 -12.84
CA ASP A 144 13.31 -26.22 -13.95
C ASP A 144 13.15 -27.67 -13.46
N LYS A 145 13.78 -28.06 -12.33
CA LYS A 145 13.56 -29.37 -11.69
C LYS A 145 12.09 -29.61 -11.36
N CYS A 146 11.35 -28.56 -11.02
CA CYS A 146 9.92 -28.59 -10.74
C CYS A 146 9.06 -28.23 -11.97
N ARG A 147 9.67 -28.04 -13.16
CA ARG A 147 9.03 -27.54 -14.40
C ARG A 147 8.39 -26.17 -14.22
N GLU A 148 8.93 -25.37 -13.32
CA GLU A 148 8.49 -24.01 -13.05
C GLU A 148 9.42 -23.00 -13.71
N LYS A 149 8.96 -21.75 -13.80
CA LYS A 149 9.73 -20.61 -14.31
C LYS A 149 9.44 -19.40 -13.43
N PRO A 150 10.34 -18.39 -13.39
CA PRO A 150 10.04 -17.13 -12.75
C PRO A 150 8.73 -16.54 -13.26
N VAL A 151 7.99 -15.91 -12.36
CA VAL A 151 6.68 -15.31 -12.63
C VAL A 151 6.83 -14.24 -13.71
N PRO A 152 6.15 -14.33 -14.86
CA PRO A 152 6.23 -13.30 -15.89
C PRO A 152 5.67 -11.97 -15.41
N GLU A 153 6.34 -10.87 -15.71
CA GLU A 153 5.90 -9.52 -15.31
C GLU A 153 4.48 -9.21 -15.80
N GLU A 154 4.15 -9.62 -17.03
CA GLU A 154 2.81 -9.44 -17.61
C GLU A 154 1.72 -10.21 -16.86
N ALA A 155 2.03 -11.42 -16.36
CA ALA A 155 1.08 -12.17 -15.55
C ALA A 155 0.81 -11.47 -14.21
N ALA A 156 1.86 -10.89 -13.60
CA ALA A 156 1.72 -10.15 -12.35
C ALA A 156 0.98 -8.81 -12.52
N LYS A 157 1.17 -8.11 -13.66
CA LYS A 157 0.37 -6.93 -14.02
C LYS A 157 -1.11 -7.28 -14.14
N LEU A 158 -1.46 -8.35 -14.86
CA LEU A 158 -2.84 -8.81 -14.99
C LEU A 158 -3.46 -9.20 -13.64
N CYS A 159 -2.70 -9.90 -12.79
CA CYS A 159 -3.13 -10.21 -11.43
C CYS A 159 -3.40 -8.94 -10.61
N ALA A 160 -2.53 -7.92 -10.71
CA ALA A 160 -2.72 -6.64 -10.02
C ALA A 160 -4.03 -5.94 -10.43
N GLU A 161 -4.38 -5.99 -11.72
CA GLU A 161 -5.66 -5.49 -12.22
C GLU A 161 -6.84 -6.29 -11.66
N GLU A 162 -6.75 -7.62 -11.67
CA GLU A 162 -7.79 -8.53 -11.16
C GLU A 162 -8.09 -8.29 -9.68
N ILE A 163 -7.06 -8.15 -8.85
CA ILE A 163 -7.21 -7.90 -7.40
C ILE A 163 -7.51 -6.42 -7.07
N LYS A 164 -7.58 -5.56 -8.08
CA LYS A 164 -7.77 -4.11 -7.98
C LYS A 164 -6.70 -3.45 -7.11
N ALA A 165 -5.45 -3.86 -7.29
CA ALA A 165 -4.31 -3.17 -6.70
C ALA A 165 -4.17 -1.76 -7.32
N VAL A 166 -3.62 -0.84 -6.54
CA VAL A 166 -3.33 0.54 -6.99
C VAL A 166 -2.22 0.53 -8.04
N SER A 167 -1.24 -0.35 -7.87
CA SER A 167 -0.14 -0.54 -8.82
C SER A 167 0.53 -1.90 -8.60
N TYR A 168 1.33 -2.30 -9.59
CA TYR A 168 2.27 -3.40 -9.50
C TYR A 168 3.70 -2.88 -9.68
N ILE A 169 4.61 -3.29 -8.81
CA ILE A 169 6.02 -2.89 -8.86
C ILE A 169 6.91 -4.10 -8.55
N GLU A 170 7.85 -4.43 -9.45
CA GLU A 170 8.94 -5.35 -9.14
C GLU A 170 10.11 -4.61 -8.49
N CYS A 171 10.73 -5.19 -7.47
CA CYS A 171 11.86 -4.60 -6.78
C CYS A 171 12.87 -5.65 -6.31
N SER A 172 14.07 -5.19 -6.01
CA SER A 172 15.13 -5.99 -5.40
C SER A 172 15.64 -5.24 -4.19
N ALA A 173 15.42 -5.81 -2.99
CA ALA A 173 15.97 -5.26 -1.76
C ALA A 173 17.50 -5.33 -1.73
N LEU A 174 18.10 -6.33 -2.41
CA LEU A 174 19.55 -6.54 -2.49
C LEU A 174 20.24 -5.44 -3.31
N THR A 175 19.74 -5.18 -4.51
CA THR A 175 20.31 -4.18 -5.42
C THR A 175 19.70 -2.78 -5.24
N GLN A 176 18.69 -2.67 -4.37
CA GLN A 176 17.85 -1.49 -4.16
C GLN A 176 17.07 -1.02 -5.41
N LYS A 177 17.03 -1.83 -6.48
CA LYS A 177 16.24 -1.54 -7.67
C LYS A 177 14.76 -1.40 -7.31
N ASN A 178 14.16 -0.28 -7.72
CA ASN A 178 12.75 0.09 -7.53
C ASN A 178 12.31 0.16 -6.05
N LEU A 179 13.24 0.15 -5.10
CA LEU A 179 12.90 0.11 -3.68
C LEU A 179 12.19 1.39 -3.23
N LYS A 180 12.71 2.54 -3.66
CA LYS A 180 12.13 3.85 -3.34
C LYS A 180 10.73 3.98 -3.93
N GLU A 181 10.55 3.52 -5.16
CA GLU A 181 9.33 3.57 -5.94
C GLU A 181 8.19 2.81 -5.25
N VAL A 182 8.47 1.64 -4.67
CA VAL A 182 7.50 0.87 -3.87
C VAL A 182 6.98 1.70 -2.69
N PHE A 183 7.88 2.31 -1.91
CA PHE A 183 7.49 3.06 -0.72
C PHE A 183 6.88 4.42 -1.06
N ASP A 184 7.38 5.13 -2.08
CA ASP A 184 6.78 6.37 -2.58
C ASP A 184 5.32 6.13 -3.00
N ALA A 185 5.07 5.08 -3.80
CA ALA A 185 3.73 4.71 -4.23
C ALA A 185 2.83 4.36 -3.03
N ALA A 186 3.36 3.64 -2.04
CA ALA A 186 2.62 3.29 -0.83
C ALA A 186 2.27 4.52 0.01
N ILE A 187 3.20 5.46 0.17
CA ILE A 187 2.99 6.71 0.91
C ILE A 187 1.90 7.53 0.23
N VAL A 188 1.98 7.74 -1.09
CA VAL A 188 0.99 8.51 -1.85
C VAL A 188 -0.38 7.86 -1.77
N ALA A 189 -0.48 6.54 -1.98
CA ALA A 189 -1.75 5.82 -1.92
C ALA A 189 -2.36 5.82 -0.51
N GLY A 190 -1.53 5.63 0.52
CA GLY A 190 -1.96 5.67 1.92
C GLY A 190 -2.47 7.05 2.34
N ILE A 191 -1.80 8.11 1.89
CA ILE A 191 -2.25 9.51 2.04
C ILE A 191 -3.65 9.67 1.39
N GLN A 192 -3.79 9.35 0.11
CA GLN A 192 -5.07 9.51 -0.59
C GLN A 192 -6.20 8.73 0.09
N TYR A 193 -5.90 7.53 0.57
CA TYR A 193 -6.87 6.72 1.31
C TYR A 193 -7.25 7.37 2.64
N SER A 194 -6.30 7.81 3.45
CA SER A 194 -6.57 8.45 4.75
C SER A 194 -7.45 9.69 4.59
N ASP A 195 -7.19 10.52 3.57
CA ASP A 195 -7.99 11.72 3.27
C ASP A 195 -9.43 11.37 2.88
N SER A 196 -9.61 10.27 2.14
CA SER A 196 -10.95 9.79 1.75
C SER A 196 -11.79 9.29 2.94
N GLN A 197 -11.14 8.77 3.99
CA GLN A 197 -11.83 8.30 5.20
C GLN A 197 -12.21 9.45 6.15
N GLN A 198 -11.48 10.57 6.13
CA GLN A 198 -11.71 11.71 7.03
C GLN A 198 -12.77 12.70 6.52
N GLN A 199 -13.20 12.62 5.25
CA GLN A 199 -14.27 13.50 4.76
C GLN A 199 -15.63 13.12 5.39
N PRO A 200 -16.30 14.03 6.12
CA PRO A 200 -17.63 13.76 6.63
C PRO A 200 -18.57 13.55 5.44
N ARG A 201 -19.34 12.45 5.47
CA ARG A 201 -20.45 12.21 4.55
C ARG A 201 -21.38 13.43 4.61
N LYS A 202 -21.30 14.34 3.63
CA LYS A 202 -22.40 15.29 3.42
C LYS A 202 -23.63 14.45 3.11
N CYS A 203 -24.52 14.33 4.09
CA CYS A 203 -25.82 13.72 3.92
C CYS A 203 -26.55 14.54 2.85
N LYS A 204 -26.65 14.02 1.62
CA LYS A 204 -27.58 14.57 0.64
C LYS A 204 -28.97 14.21 1.14
N SER A 205 -29.54 15.02 2.04
CA SER A 205 -30.95 14.95 2.36
C SER A 205 -31.73 15.33 1.09
N ARG A 206 -32.10 14.34 0.29
CA ARG A 206 -33.18 14.48 -0.68
C ARG A 206 -34.46 14.64 0.13
N ALA A 207 -34.95 15.88 0.25
CA ALA A 207 -36.35 16.10 0.62
C ALA A 207 -37.24 15.64 -0.56
N PRO A 208 -38.42 15.06 -0.30
CA PRO A 208 -39.31 14.56 -1.34
C PRO A 208 -40.07 15.70 -2.03
N ASP A 209 -40.25 15.56 -3.35
CA ASP A 209 -41.01 16.47 -4.22
C ASP A 209 -42.49 16.58 -3.83
N LYS A 210 -43.01 17.81 -3.66
CA LYS A 210 -44.39 18.19 -4.01
C LYS A 210 -44.51 19.67 -4.42
N VAL A 211 -44.63 19.86 -5.74
CA VAL A 211 -45.52 20.75 -6.50
C VAL A 211 -45.64 22.24 -6.12
N ARG A 212 -45.23 23.10 -7.06
CA ARG A 212 -45.85 24.36 -7.54
C ARG A 212 -44.87 24.99 -8.55
N THR A 213 -45.17 25.42 -9.76
CA THR A 213 -46.38 25.61 -10.56
C THR A 213 -45.88 25.77 -12.00
N LEU A 214 -46.54 25.15 -12.98
CA LEU A 214 -46.28 25.41 -14.39
C LEU A 214 -46.78 26.82 -14.77
N SER A 215 -45.91 27.62 -15.37
CA SER A 215 -46.32 28.68 -16.30
C SER A 215 -45.28 28.81 -17.41
N LYS A 216 -45.77 28.75 -18.64
CA LYS A 216 -45.00 28.69 -19.88
C LYS A 216 -44.63 30.10 -20.36
N SER A 217 -43.37 30.30 -20.74
CA SER A 217 -42.84 31.28 -21.71
C SER A 217 -41.32 31.29 -21.51
N TRP A 218 -40.42 31.25 -22.48
CA TRP A 218 -40.43 31.28 -23.94
C TRP A 218 -39.00 30.86 -24.34
N TRP A 219 -38.83 29.95 -25.30
CA TRP A 219 -37.52 29.71 -25.93
C TRP A 219 -37.41 30.66 -27.13
N GLY A 220 -36.42 31.55 -27.11
CA GLY A 220 -36.11 32.47 -28.21
C GLY A 220 -34.90 33.31 -27.82
N LYS A 221 -33.69 32.77 -28.04
CA LYS A 221 -32.83 33.03 -29.22
C LYS A 221 -32.16 34.41 -29.20
N TYR A 222 -30.85 34.34 -29.00
CA TYR A 222 -29.77 35.07 -29.68
C TYR A 222 -29.89 36.59 -29.84
N CYS A 223 -28.96 37.30 -29.22
CA CYS A 223 -28.47 38.59 -29.71
C CYS A 223 -27.02 38.44 -30.19
N CYS A 224 -26.78 39.12 -31.31
CA CYS A 224 -25.69 39.01 -32.26
C CYS A 224 -24.41 39.76 -31.86
N LEU A 225 -23.34 39.50 -32.62
CA LEU A 225 -22.31 40.40 -33.20
C LEU A 225 -21.06 39.51 -33.44
N ALA A 226 -20.47 39.33 -34.62
CA ALA A 226 -20.64 39.87 -35.97
C ALA A 226 -20.17 38.80 -36.99
#